data_AF-A0A370KY28-F1
#
_entry.id   AF-A0A370KY28-F1
#
_cell.length_a   1.000
_cell.length_b   1.000
_cell.length_c   1.000
_cell.angle_alpha   90.00
_cell.angle_beta   90.00
_cell.angle_gamma   90.00
#
_symmetry.space_group_name_H-M   'P 1'
#
loop_
_entity.id
_entity.type
_entity.pdbx_description
1 polymer ?
#
loop_
_entity_poly.entity_id
_entity_poly.type
_entity_poly.pdbx_seq_one_letter_code
_entity_poly.pdbx_strand_id
1 'polypeptide(L)'
;MALKVPEDIEVLVQARVEAGGFASPEEVLRDAMKPRLDAEQQRQEKLRAARTKIAEGDADPVDSAAAEVSSRLDALAAKLTGRAA
;
A
#
# COMPACT_ATOMS: atom_id res chain seq x y z
N MET A 1 29.77 -2.06 1.24
CA MET A 1 29.00 -3.33 1.09
C MET A 1 29.11 -3.75 -0.36
N ALA A 2 29.62 -4.95 -0.67
CA ALA A 2 29.76 -5.41 -2.05
C ALA A 2 28.51 -6.22 -2.44
N LEU A 3 27.75 -5.71 -3.40
CA LEU A 3 26.61 -6.41 -3.99
C LEU A 3 27.07 -6.95 -5.34
N LYS A 4 26.83 -8.24 -5.59
CA LYS A 4 26.99 -8.80 -6.93
C LYS A 4 25.74 -8.51 -7.73
N VAL A 5 25.89 -7.77 -8.81
CA VAL A 5 24.82 -7.48 -9.76
C VAL A 5 25.08 -8.26 -11.04
N PRO A 6 24.03 -8.61 -11.80
CA PRO A 6 24.19 -9.15 -13.15
C PRO A 6 24.98 -8.20 -14.06
N GLU A 7 25.74 -8.77 -15.00
CA GLU A 7 26.65 -8.03 -15.89
C GLU A 7 25.94 -6.97 -16.74
N ASP A 8 24.72 -7.25 -17.19
CA ASP A 8 23.87 -6.31 -17.93
C ASP A 8 23.51 -5.07 -17.09
N ILE A 9 23.30 -5.25 -15.78
CA ILE A 9 23.05 -4.15 -14.85
C ILE A 9 24.32 -3.33 -14.60
N GLU A 10 25.48 -3.98 -14.50
CA GLU A 10 26.76 -3.28 -14.35
C GLU A 10 27.04 -2.35 -15.55
N VAL A 11 26.84 -2.86 -16.78
CA VAL A 11 26.97 -2.08 -18.02
C VAL A 11 26.01 -0.88 -18.01
N LEU A 12 24.75 -1.10 -17.63
CA LEU A 12 23.74 -0.05 -17.59
C LEU A 12 24.07 1.03 -16.55
N VAL A 13 24.54 0.63 -15.36
CA VAL A 13 24.94 1.56 -14.30
C VAL A 13 26.15 2.40 -14.75
N GLN A 14 27.16 1.76 -15.35
CA GLN A 14 28.34 2.45 -15.84
C GLN A 14 27.98 3.50 -16.91
N ALA A 15 27.13 3.13 -17.87
CA ALA A 15 26.66 4.05 -18.91
C ALA A 15 25.92 5.28 -18.33
N ARG A 16 25.16 5.11 -17.24
CA ARG A 16 24.46 6.23 -16.58
C ARG A 16 25.40 7.18 -15.83
N VAL A 17 26.49 6.67 -15.27
CA VAL A 17 27.52 7.50 -14.65
C VAL A 17 28.30 8.26 -15.72
N GLU A 18 28.69 7.60 -16.81
CA GLU A 18 29.40 8.21 -17.93
C GLU A 18 28.60 9.30 -18.64
N ALA A 19 27.27 9.16 -18.69
CA ALA A 19 26.37 10.20 -19.18
C ALA A 19 26.33 11.47 -18.30
N GLY A 20 27.01 11.48 -17.15
CA GLY A 20 27.13 12.62 -16.25
C GLY A 20 25.90 12.93 -15.39
N GLY A 21 24.86 12.08 -15.46
CA GLY A 21 23.62 12.26 -14.70
C GLY A 21 23.72 11.84 -13.22
N PHE A 22 24.77 11.11 -12.85
CA PHE A 22 24.98 10.57 -11.51
C PHE A 22 26.47 10.63 -11.15
N ALA A 23 26.79 10.90 -9.88
CA ALA A 23 28.18 11.02 -9.42
C ALA A 23 28.83 9.67 -9.12
N SER A 24 28.03 8.61 -8.91
CA SER A 24 28.55 7.27 -8.65
C SER A 24 27.56 6.14 -9.03
N PRO A 25 28.06 4.91 -9.23
CA PRO A 25 27.23 3.71 -9.41
C PRO A 25 26.21 3.49 -8.28
N GLU A 26 26.59 3.81 -7.05
CA GLU A 26 25.75 3.64 -5.86
C GLU A 26 24.56 4.61 -5.87
N GLU A 27 24.76 5.81 -6.42
CA GLU A 27 23.70 6.80 -6.59
C GLU A 27 22.67 6.33 -7.63
N VAL A 28 23.13 5.75 -8.74
CA VAL A 28 22.25 5.12 -9.75
C VAL A 28 21.40 4.03 -9.12
N LEU A 29 22.01 3.13 -8.34
CA LEU A 29 21.29 2.05 -7.68
C LEU A 29 20.31 2.56 -6.62
N ARG A 30 20.69 3.56 -5.83
CA ARG A 30 19.79 4.17 -4.84
C ARG A 30 18.58 4.79 -5.52
N ASP A 31 18.80 5.52 -6.62
CA ASP A 31 17.72 6.14 -7.37
C ASP A 31 16.79 5.10 -8.02
N ALA A 32 17.36 4.05 -8.61
CA ALA A 32 16.59 2.94 -9.16
C ALA A 32 15.75 2.19 -8.10
N MET A 33 16.22 2.15 -6.85
CA MET A 33 15.51 1.50 -5.75
C MET A 33 14.43 2.37 -5.08
N LYS A 34 14.50 3.70 -5.19
CA LYS A 34 13.54 4.62 -4.53
C LYS A 34 12.07 4.24 -4.79
N PRO A 35 11.60 4.05 -6.04
CA PRO A 35 10.19 3.73 -6.29
C PRO A 35 9.74 2.44 -5.61
N ARG A 36 10.65 1.44 -5.54
CA ARG A 36 10.37 0.17 -4.90
C ARG A 36 10.33 0.29 -3.38
N LEU A 37 11.20 1.10 -2.79
CA LEU A 37 11.18 1.39 -1.36
C LEU A 37 9.91 2.14 -0.97
N ASP A 38 9.52 3.15 -1.74
CA ASP A 38 8.29 3.90 -1.50
C ASP A 38 7.05 3.00 -1.61
N ALA A 39 7.00 2.13 -2.63
CA ALA A 39 5.93 1.16 -2.80
C ALA A 39 5.88 0.15 -1.66
N GLU A 40 7.03 -0.35 -1.18
CA GLU A 40 7.08 -1.27 -0.05
C GLU A 40 6.64 -0.59 1.24
N GLN A 41 7.03 0.67 1.48
CA GLN A 41 6.58 1.44 2.63
C GLN A 41 5.05 1.60 2.62
N GLN A 42 4.47 2.03 1.49
CA GLN A 42 3.02 2.15 1.34
C GLN A 42 2.31 0.80 1.52
N ARG A 43 2.89 -0.29 1.02
CA ARG A 43 2.36 -1.65 1.21
C ARG A 43 2.35 -2.02 2.70
N GLN A 44 3.42 -1.72 3.43
CA GLN A 44 3.50 -1.97 4.86
C GLN A 44 2.49 -1.14 5.65
N GLU A 45 2.30 0.13 5.29
CA GLU A 45 1.28 0.99 5.89
C GLU A 45 -0.14 0.45 5.67
N LYS A 46 -0.45 0.05 4.43
CA LYS A 46 -1.75 -0.59 4.10
C LYS A 46 -1.97 -1.88 4.90
N LEU A 47 -0.94 -2.72 5.02
CA LEU A 47 -1.00 -3.95 5.81
C LEU A 47 -1.21 -3.69 7.30
N ARG A 48 -0.53 -2.68 7.85
CA ARG A 48 -0.73 -2.26 9.25
C ARG A 48 -2.17 -1.78 9.46
N ALA A 49 -2.68 -0.90 8.60
CA ALA A 49 -4.05 -0.41 8.69
C ALA A 49 -5.08 -1.55 8.57
N ALA A 50 -4.87 -2.50 7.66
CA ALA A 50 -5.74 -3.67 7.53
C ALA A 50 -5.73 -4.54 8.80
N ARG A 51 -4.56 -4.81 9.36
CA ARG A 51 -4.42 -5.57 10.61
C ARG A 51 -5.11 -4.88 11.79
N THR A 52 -5.00 -3.55 11.89
CA THR A 52 -5.71 -2.77 12.90
C THR A 52 -7.21 -2.92 12.76
N LYS A 53 -7.77 -2.77 11.55
CA LYS A 53 -9.21 -2.93 11.30
C LYS A 53 -9.72 -4.35 11.59
N ILE A 54 -8.91 -5.37 11.28
CA ILE A 54 -9.25 -6.75 11.62
C ILE A 54 -9.28 -6.91 13.14
N ALA A 55 -8.27 -6.44 13.87
CA ALA A 55 -8.25 -6.51 15.33
C ALA A 55 -9.40 -5.72 15.98
N GLU A 56 -9.80 -4.58 15.41
CA GLU A 56 -10.99 -3.84 15.83
C GLU A 56 -12.27 -4.65 15.65
N GLY A 57 -12.43 -5.33 14.51
CA GLY A 57 -13.56 -6.22 14.25
C GLY A 57 -13.56 -7.46 15.14
N ASP A 58 -12.41 -8.09 15.36
CA ASP A 58 -12.26 -9.26 16.25
C ASP A 58 -12.57 -8.91 17.72
N ALA A 59 -12.36 -7.66 18.12
CA ALA A 59 -12.70 -7.16 19.45
C ALA A 59 -14.16 -6.70 19.57
N ASP A 60 -14.90 -6.57 18.46
CA ASP A 60 -16.31 -6.19 18.47
C ASP A 60 -17.16 -7.36 18.98
N PRO A 61 -17.88 -7.20 20.11
CA PRO A 61 -18.73 -8.28 20.64
C PRO A 61 -20.00 -8.53 19.80
N VAL A 62 -20.30 -7.68 18.81
CA VAL A 62 -21.52 -7.75 18.00
C VAL A 62 -21.26 -8.47 16.69
N ASP A 63 -21.79 -9.68 16.55
CA ASP A 63 -21.85 -10.40 15.28
C ASP A 63 -23.24 -10.22 14.65
N SER A 64 -23.34 -9.33 13.66
CA SER A 64 -24.60 -9.02 12.97
C SER A 64 -24.75 -9.85 11.70
N ALA A 65 -25.89 -10.54 11.56
CA ALA A 65 -26.21 -11.23 10.31
C ALA A 65 -26.45 -10.23 9.17
N ALA A 66 -26.11 -10.62 7.93
CA ALA A 66 -26.27 -9.75 6.76
C ALA A 66 -27.70 -9.22 6.59
N ALA A 67 -28.72 -10.04 6.89
CA ALA A 67 -30.13 -9.64 6.82
C ALA A 67 -30.49 -8.53 7.82
N GLU A 68 -29.92 -8.56 9.02
CA GLU A 68 -30.13 -7.54 10.06
C GLU A 68 -29.49 -6.21 9.65
N VAL A 69 -28.27 -6.27 9.10
CA VAL A 69 -27.57 -5.10 8.56
C VAL A 69 -28.38 -4.47 7.41
N SER A 70 -28.85 -5.27 6.45
CA SER A 70 -29.68 -4.79 5.34
C SER A 70 -30.96 -4.13 5.82
N SER A 71 -31.71 -4.79 6.72
CA SER A 71 -32.94 -4.21 7.27
C SER A 71 -32.69 -2.90 8.01
N ARG A 72 -31.57 -2.79 8.73
CA ARG A 72 -31.19 -1.55 9.44
C ARG A 72 -30.84 -0.44 8.46
N LEU A 73 -30.13 -0.75 7.37
CA LEU A 73 -29.78 0.21 6.32
C LEU A 73 -31.02 0.70 5.56
N ASP A 74 -31.95 -0.20 5.21
CA ASP A 74 -33.20 0.16 4.54
C ASP A 74 -34.06 1.09 5.40
N ALA A 75 -34.18 0.79 6.69
CA ALA A 75 -34.89 1.64 7.64
C ALA A 75 -34.24 3.03 7.78
N LEU A 76 -32.90 3.10 7.71
CA LEU A 76 -32.15 4.35 7.79
C LEU A 76 -32.32 5.17 6.51
N ALA A 77 -32.30 4.53 5.34
CA ALA A 77 -32.56 5.15 4.04
C ALA A 77 -34.00 5.71 3.93
N ALA A 78 -35.00 4.98 4.42
CA ALA A 78 -36.39 5.43 4.46
C ALA A 78 -36.56 6.69 5.33
N LYS A 79 -35.89 6.73 6.49
CA LYS A 79 -35.86 7.91 7.38
C LYS A 79 -35.20 9.12 6.71
N LEU A 80 -34.09 8.93 6.01
CA LEU A 80 -33.36 10.01 5.35
C LEU A 80 -34.08 10.58 4.13
N THR A 81 -34.83 9.75 3.41
CA THR A 81 -35.58 10.17 2.20
C THR A 81 -36.96 10.75 2.52
N GLY A 82 -37.31 10.90 3.80
CA GLY A 82 -38.61 11.42 4.22
C GLY A 82 -39.78 10.48 3.92
N ARG A 83 -39.50 9.24 3.49
CA ARG A 83 -40.48 8.19 3.31
C ARG A 83 -40.69 7.48 4.65
N ALA A 84 -41.14 8.24 5.64
CA ALA A 84 -41.78 7.64 6.79
C ALA A 84 -43.02 6.92 6.27
N ALA A 85 -43.13 5.63 6.61
CA ALA A 85 -44.33 4.82 6.37
C ALA A 85 -45.58 5.51 6.95
#